data_AF-A0A7Y6F1F1-F1
#
_entry.id   AF-A0A7Y6F1F1-F1
#
_cell.length_a   1.000
_cell.length_b   1.000
_cell.length_c   1.000
_cell.angle_alpha   90.00
_cell.angle_beta   90.00
_cell.angle_gamma   90.00
#
_symmetry.space_group_name_H-M   'P 1'
#
loop_
_entity.id
_entity.type
_entity.pdbx_description
1 polymer ?
#
loop_
_entity_poly.entity_id
_entity_poly.type
_entity_poly.pdbx_seq_one_letter_code
_entity_poly.pdbx_strand_id
1 'polypeptide(L)'
;MTAGGVPVVDHGTLALGRRLGQGGQGTVYEVTNKRVTPPRGGGWDAVYKEYAPPVLSQLDVAALETLVGLPGASTAAQGQWLCERTAWPAAVVRRQGVTCGFLMRAVPERFTFDLRGLGNTVVGRHLANLEYLLNDDAYVAGIGLVVSDRDRFLLLADLAETLDRFHTMGVTVGDLSPKNLLFTTAPRPACFFIDCDAVRLRGATALPQAETPDWEVPSGERKATPASDAYKLALLAVRLLGRHQTSTDPAALASYGPELGRLARAGLGHDPAARPEPGQWTAPLKAAGRRASTRPARGNARPGRPRTGAPPGGVGAGTPPPRRAQGVGVAVAVVLGLAALLVLEAQDDDTASAPGASAGATPAVSPTTARPAPAPPAPAPTPTTVRPAPPPPRPAPTRTRTTPPPPPPKPKPPPPKPPPPKPPPSYYGAIAVNTDGVAKRAWDHRTRDAARAAALKSCNRSDCKVLVTFVNSCGAVAYNPSTRRYHGGSGDSSGAATRDAIARAGGGRWITWVCTTR
;
A
#
# COMPACT_ATOMS: atom_id res chain seq x y z
N MET A 1 -22.70 7.96 -30.39
CA MET A 1 -22.09 9.23 -29.90
C MET A 1 -20.60 9.01 -29.87
N THR A 2 -19.84 9.76 -30.66
CA THR A 2 -18.41 9.53 -30.93
C THR A 2 -17.58 9.59 -29.66
N ALA A 3 -16.99 8.45 -29.30
CA ALA A 3 -16.00 8.33 -28.24
C ALA A 3 -14.78 9.19 -28.61
N GLY A 4 -14.63 10.34 -27.97
CA GLY A 4 -13.36 11.05 -27.99
C GLY A 4 -12.30 10.12 -27.41
N GLY A 5 -11.20 9.92 -28.14
CA GLY A 5 -10.09 9.07 -27.69
C GLY A 5 -9.56 9.50 -26.31
N VAL A 6 -8.85 8.59 -25.65
CA VAL A 6 -8.23 8.87 -24.35
C VAL A 6 -7.34 10.11 -24.47
N PRO A 7 -7.49 11.12 -23.60
CA PRO A 7 -6.62 12.30 -23.61
C PRO A 7 -5.14 11.91 -23.50
N VAL A 8 -4.35 12.31 -24.50
CA VAL A 8 -2.90 12.11 -24.54
C VAL A 8 -2.20 13.46 -24.64
N VAL A 9 -1.11 13.62 -23.91
CA VAL A 9 -0.25 14.80 -23.93
C VAL A 9 1.19 14.39 -24.25
N ASP A 10 1.81 15.08 -25.21
CA ASP A 10 3.24 14.89 -25.46
C ASP A 10 4.07 15.57 -24.35
N HIS A 11 5.02 14.83 -23.78
CA HIS A 11 5.90 15.27 -22.71
C HIS A 11 6.69 16.52 -23.10
N GLY A 12 7.13 16.63 -24.36
CA GLY A 12 7.88 17.78 -24.86
C GLY A 12 7.09 19.10 -24.81
N THR A 13 5.76 19.02 -24.66
CA THR A 13 4.89 20.20 -24.53
C THR A 13 4.65 20.64 -23.08
N LEU A 14 5.18 19.91 -22.08
CA LEU A 14 5.00 20.25 -20.67
C LEU A 14 6.07 21.24 -20.20
N ALA A 15 5.64 22.36 -19.63
CA ALA A 15 6.51 23.23 -18.85
C ALA A 15 6.49 22.76 -17.39
N LEU A 16 7.52 22.02 -16.99
CA LEU A 16 7.63 21.47 -15.64
C LEU A 16 8.18 22.52 -14.68
N GLY A 17 7.48 22.71 -13.55
CA GLY A 17 7.88 23.56 -12.45
C GLY A 17 8.62 22.79 -11.36
N ARG A 18 8.33 23.12 -10.10
CA ARG A 18 8.95 22.46 -8.95
C ARG A 18 8.57 20.98 -8.86
N ARG A 19 9.49 20.18 -8.31
CA ARG A 19 9.20 18.82 -7.86
C ARG A 19 8.37 18.88 -6.57
N LEU A 20 7.17 18.32 -6.62
CA LEU A 20 6.20 18.32 -5.51
C LEU A 20 6.40 17.11 -4.58
N GLY A 21 6.86 15.98 -5.12
CA GLY A 21 7.11 14.77 -4.35
C GLY A 21 7.82 13.70 -5.17
N GLN A 22 8.44 12.74 -4.50
CA GLN A 22 9.06 11.56 -5.11
C GLN A 22 8.77 10.35 -4.22
N GLY A 23 8.36 9.25 -4.84
CA GLY A 23 8.12 7.97 -4.17
C GLY A 23 8.62 6.79 -5.00
N GLY A 24 8.30 5.58 -4.57
CA GLY A 24 8.80 4.36 -5.21
C GLY A 24 8.33 4.15 -6.64
N GLN A 25 7.15 4.68 -6.98
CA GLN A 25 6.58 4.54 -8.32
C GLN A 25 6.99 5.66 -9.28
N GLY A 26 7.51 6.78 -8.77
CA GLY A 26 7.72 7.94 -9.64
C GLY A 26 7.90 9.26 -8.91
N THR A 27 7.91 10.32 -9.71
CA THR A 27 8.10 11.71 -9.28
C THR A 27 6.92 12.57 -9.74
N VAL A 28 6.45 13.45 -8.87
CA VAL A 28 5.37 14.40 -9.18
C VAL A 28 5.94 15.80 -9.37
N TYR A 29 5.61 16.42 -10.49
CA TYR A 29 6.03 17.76 -10.88
C TYR A 29 4.83 18.69 -11.05
N GLU A 30 5.01 19.95 -10.71
CA GLU A 30 4.10 21.02 -11.10
C GLU A 30 4.12 21.20 -12.62
N VAL A 31 2.98 21.52 -13.23
CA VAL A 31 2.87 21.87 -14.65
C VAL A 31 2.33 23.29 -14.75
N THR A 32 3.08 24.20 -15.35
CA THR A 32 2.77 25.65 -15.32
C THR A 32 2.02 26.14 -16.56
N ASN A 33 2.03 25.36 -17.65
CA ASN A 33 1.46 25.76 -18.94
C ASN A 33 0.22 24.96 -19.36
N LYS A 34 -0.32 24.09 -18.50
CA LYS A 34 -1.52 23.29 -18.79
C LYS A 34 -2.44 23.21 -17.58
N ARG A 35 -3.71 23.01 -17.88
CA ARG A 35 -4.77 22.72 -16.90
C ARG A 35 -5.44 21.41 -17.25
N VAL A 36 -5.90 20.69 -16.23
CA VAL A 36 -6.79 19.55 -16.43
C VAL A 36 -8.23 20.04 -16.42
N THR A 37 -8.96 19.74 -17.49
CA THR A 37 -10.33 20.21 -17.66
C THR A 37 -11.29 19.19 -17.02
N PRO A 38 -12.03 19.56 -15.96
CA PRO A 38 -13.12 18.71 -15.48
C PRO A 38 -14.21 18.57 -16.54
N PRO A 39 -15.11 17.57 -16.40
CA PRO A 39 -16.31 17.48 -17.25
C PRO A 39 -17.17 18.77 -17.27
N ARG A 40 -17.07 19.61 -16.24
CA ARG A 40 -17.67 20.96 -16.15
C ARG A 40 -16.75 21.93 -15.39
N GLY A 41 -16.49 23.13 -15.93
CA GLY A 41 -15.77 24.23 -15.24
C GLY A 41 -14.48 24.74 -15.91
N GLY A 42 -13.89 25.81 -15.37
CA GLY A 42 -12.75 26.59 -15.93
C GLY A 42 -11.34 25.99 -15.77
N GLY A 43 -11.22 24.67 -15.70
CA GLY A 43 -9.95 23.94 -15.55
C GLY A 43 -9.31 24.04 -14.16
N TRP A 44 -8.60 22.99 -13.75
CA TRP A 44 -7.76 22.99 -12.54
C TRP A 44 -6.28 22.97 -12.93
N ASP A 45 -5.44 23.51 -12.05
CA ASP A 45 -3.99 23.42 -12.24
C ASP A 45 -3.56 21.95 -12.34
N ALA A 46 -2.66 21.66 -13.27
CA ALA A 46 -2.21 20.32 -13.57
C ALA A 46 -0.92 20.00 -12.81
N VAL A 47 -0.77 18.74 -12.44
CA VAL A 47 0.50 18.15 -12.00
C VAL A 47 0.76 16.90 -12.84
N TYR A 48 2.04 16.60 -13.02
CA TYR A 48 2.50 15.47 -13.82
C TYR A 48 3.16 14.44 -12.90
N LYS A 49 2.65 13.20 -12.89
CA LYS A 49 3.35 12.05 -12.31
C LYS A 49 4.14 11.37 -13.41
N GLU A 50 5.46 11.40 -13.29
CA GLU A 50 6.40 10.64 -14.12
C GLU A 50 6.72 9.32 -13.43
N TYR A 51 6.54 8.20 -14.14
CA TYR A 51 6.91 6.90 -13.62
C TYR A 51 8.42 6.72 -13.57
N ALA A 52 8.91 6.05 -12.52
CA ALA A 52 10.31 5.65 -12.45
C ALA A 52 10.61 4.57 -13.51
N PRO A 53 11.84 4.46 -14.04
CA PRO A 53 12.17 3.47 -15.07
C PRO A 53 11.78 2.02 -14.74
N PRO A 54 11.98 1.50 -13.51
CA PRO A 54 11.56 0.14 -13.16
C PRO A 54 10.05 -0.08 -13.15
N VAL A 55 9.26 0.99 -13.07
CA VAL A 55 7.79 0.93 -13.01
C VAL A 55 7.22 0.87 -14.42
N LEU A 56 7.92 1.46 -15.40
CA LEU A 56 7.50 1.46 -16.80
C LEU A 56 7.44 0.05 -17.40
N SER A 57 8.32 -0.87 -16.98
CA SER A 57 8.29 -2.27 -17.46
C SER A 57 7.06 -3.04 -16.96
N GLN A 58 6.45 -2.60 -15.86
CA GLN A 58 5.29 -3.26 -15.23
C GLN A 58 3.97 -2.54 -15.54
N LEU A 59 4.03 -1.44 -16.29
CA LEU A 59 2.88 -0.58 -16.56
C LEU A 59 1.97 -1.21 -17.63
N ASP A 60 0.74 -1.54 -17.25
CA ASP A 60 -0.34 -1.81 -18.20
C ASP A 60 -0.91 -0.48 -18.69
N VAL A 61 -0.46 -0.08 -19.89
CA VAL A 61 -0.86 1.18 -20.53
C VAL A 61 -2.36 1.19 -20.85
N ALA A 62 -2.95 0.06 -21.26
CA ALA A 62 -4.37 -0.01 -21.60
C ALA A 62 -5.25 0.16 -20.35
N ALA A 63 -4.83 -0.42 -19.22
CA ALA A 63 -5.50 -0.20 -17.95
C ALA A 63 -5.38 1.26 -17.49
N LEU A 64 -4.21 1.90 -17.62
CA LEU A 64 -4.05 3.34 -17.32
C LEU A 64 -4.94 4.21 -18.21
N GLU A 65 -5.00 3.92 -19.51
CA GLU A 65 -5.86 4.62 -20.48
C GLU A 65 -7.35 4.47 -20.11
N THR A 66 -7.76 3.29 -19.64
CA THR A 66 -9.10 3.02 -19.11
C THR A 66 -9.40 3.86 -17.86
N LEU A 67 -8.42 4.01 -16.94
CA LEU A 67 -8.57 4.91 -15.79
C LEU A 67 -8.78 6.36 -16.24
N VAL A 68 -7.94 6.85 -17.17
CA VAL A 68 -8.04 8.22 -17.71
C VAL A 68 -9.41 8.47 -18.37
N GLY A 69 -9.96 7.47 -19.06
CA GLY A 69 -11.27 7.57 -19.71
C GLY A 69 -12.47 7.56 -18.75
N LEU A 70 -12.33 7.09 -17.50
CA LEU A 70 -13.45 6.85 -16.59
C LEU A 70 -14.33 8.10 -16.34
N PRO A 71 -13.79 9.31 -16.08
CA PRO A 71 -14.62 10.50 -15.86
C PRO A 71 -15.46 10.88 -17.09
N GLY A 72 -14.90 10.73 -18.30
CA GLY A 72 -15.58 11.05 -19.56
C GLY A 72 -16.62 10.00 -19.98
N ALA A 73 -16.41 8.74 -19.58
CA ALA A 73 -17.36 7.65 -19.79
C ALA A 73 -18.50 7.63 -18.75
N SER A 74 -18.41 8.43 -17.69
CA SER A 74 -19.42 8.54 -16.63
C SER A 74 -20.42 9.65 -16.92
N THR A 75 -21.52 9.71 -16.16
CA THR A 75 -22.40 10.90 -16.19
C THR A 75 -21.61 12.15 -15.79
N ALA A 76 -21.98 13.33 -16.32
CA ALA A 76 -21.25 14.57 -16.04
C ALA A 76 -21.12 14.85 -14.53
N ALA A 77 -22.17 14.58 -13.75
CA ALA A 77 -22.16 14.76 -12.29
C ALA A 77 -21.22 13.75 -11.59
N GLN A 78 -21.14 12.52 -12.09
CA GLN A 78 -20.28 11.49 -11.52
C GLN A 78 -18.81 11.71 -11.87
N GLY A 79 -18.50 12.03 -13.13
CA GLY A 79 -17.14 12.39 -13.54
C GLY A 79 -16.64 13.64 -12.82
N GLN A 80 -17.49 14.67 -12.68
CA GLN A 80 -17.15 15.86 -11.92
C GLN A 80 -16.87 15.52 -10.45
N TRP A 81 -17.75 14.76 -9.80
CA TRP A 81 -17.53 14.33 -8.41
C TRP A 81 -16.23 13.54 -8.25
N LEU A 82 -15.94 12.58 -9.14
CA LEU A 82 -14.73 11.77 -9.06
C LEU A 82 -13.47 12.65 -9.05
N CYS A 83 -13.40 13.60 -9.98
CA CYS A 83 -12.25 14.49 -10.06
C CYS A 83 -12.23 15.56 -8.96
N GLU A 84 -13.38 15.95 -8.39
CA GLU A 84 -13.44 16.86 -7.23
C GLU A 84 -12.90 16.21 -5.94
N ARG A 85 -12.98 14.88 -5.86
CA ARG A 85 -12.66 14.06 -4.68
C ARG A 85 -11.30 13.36 -4.76
N THR A 86 -10.65 13.39 -5.92
CA THR A 86 -9.41 12.64 -6.15
C THR A 86 -8.45 13.39 -7.07
N ALA A 87 -7.16 13.09 -6.96
CA ALA A 87 -6.17 13.39 -8.00
C ALA A 87 -6.22 12.30 -9.09
N TRP A 88 -7.38 12.18 -9.75
CA TRP A 88 -7.59 11.17 -10.79
C TRP A 88 -6.69 11.38 -12.01
N PRO A 89 -6.19 10.31 -12.67
CA PRO A 89 -5.55 10.41 -13.97
C PRO A 89 -6.46 11.10 -15.00
N ALA A 90 -5.98 12.17 -15.62
CA ALA A 90 -6.75 13.02 -16.52
C ALA A 90 -6.25 12.98 -17.98
N ALA A 91 -4.97 12.67 -18.19
CA ALA A 91 -4.40 12.42 -19.50
C ALA A 91 -3.16 11.54 -19.39
N VAL A 92 -2.94 10.64 -20.34
CA VAL A 92 -1.68 9.90 -20.45
C VAL A 92 -0.60 10.83 -21.01
N VAL A 93 0.60 10.80 -20.45
CA VAL A 93 1.75 11.55 -20.97
C VAL A 93 2.68 10.59 -21.70
N ARG A 94 3.05 10.93 -22.94
CA ARG A 94 3.97 10.15 -23.75
C ARG A 94 5.22 10.94 -24.06
N ARG A 95 6.38 10.28 -24.05
CA ARG A 95 7.66 10.81 -24.53
C ARG A 95 8.07 9.97 -25.73
N GLN A 96 8.22 10.59 -26.90
CA GLN A 96 8.58 9.89 -28.14
C GLN A 96 7.62 8.69 -28.43
N GLY A 97 6.32 8.89 -28.19
CA GLY A 97 5.30 7.86 -28.40
C GLY A 97 5.16 6.82 -27.29
N VAL A 98 6.10 6.75 -26.33
CA VAL A 98 6.05 5.80 -25.21
C VAL A 98 5.41 6.46 -23.98
N THR A 99 4.44 5.79 -23.36
CA THR A 99 3.82 6.25 -22.11
C THR A 99 4.87 6.33 -21.00
N CYS A 100 5.01 7.52 -20.41
CA CYS A 100 5.98 7.78 -19.34
C CYS A 100 5.34 8.29 -18.03
N GLY A 101 4.04 8.54 -18.03
CA GLY A 101 3.33 9.05 -16.87
C GLY A 101 1.92 9.53 -17.21
N PHE A 102 1.35 10.36 -16.33
CA PHE A 102 0.03 10.94 -16.54
C PHE A 102 -0.10 12.33 -15.90
N LEU A 103 -0.99 13.14 -16.46
CA LEU A 103 -1.45 14.37 -15.83
C LEU A 103 -2.61 14.07 -14.89
N MET A 104 -2.66 14.80 -13.77
CA MET A 104 -3.78 14.82 -12.85
C MET A 104 -3.96 16.25 -12.32
N ARG A 105 -5.03 16.49 -11.58
CA ARG A 105 -5.21 17.78 -10.91
C ARG A 105 -4.21 17.98 -9.78
N ALA A 106 -3.79 19.22 -9.57
CA ALA A 106 -3.14 19.62 -8.34
C ALA A 106 -4.08 19.39 -7.14
N VAL A 107 -3.48 19.06 -6.00
CA VAL A 107 -4.20 18.97 -4.74
C VAL A 107 -4.79 20.35 -4.40
N PRO A 108 -6.09 20.46 -4.10
CA PRO A 108 -6.67 21.74 -3.71
C PRO A 108 -6.04 22.29 -2.44
N GLU A 109 -5.87 23.60 -2.40
CA GLU A 109 -5.25 24.31 -1.28
C GLU A 109 -5.87 23.98 0.09
N ARG A 110 -7.18 23.71 0.17
CA ARG A 110 -7.88 23.34 1.41
C ARG A 110 -7.42 22.02 2.06
N PHE A 111 -6.67 21.18 1.33
CA PHE A 111 -6.05 19.94 1.82
C PHE A 111 -4.59 20.15 2.24
N THR A 112 -4.22 21.39 2.55
CA THR A 112 -2.91 21.75 3.08
C THR A 112 -3.08 22.49 4.40
N PHE A 113 -2.03 22.49 5.20
CA PHE A 113 -1.96 23.26 6.43
C PHE A 113 -0.55 23.84 6.62
N ASP A 114 -0.47 24.89 7.42
CA ASP A 114 0.80 25.44 7.87
C ASP A 114 1.34 24.57 9.00
N LEU A 115 2.39 23.82 8.70
CA LEU A 115 3.08 23.00 9.68
C LEU A 115 3.75 23.89 10.70
N ARG A 116 3.39 23.69 11.97
CA ARG A 116 4.00 24.40 13.08
C ARG A 116 5.12 23.59 13.70
N GLY A 117 6.24 24.27 13.88
CA GLY A 117 7.34 23.82 14.68
C GLY A 117 7.31 24.53 16.02
N LEU A 118 8.50 24.89 16.48
CA LEU A 118 8.68 25.32 17.85
C LEU A 118 8.34 26.74 18.14
N GLY A 119 7.85 26.98 19.35
CA GLY A 119 7.31 28.28 19.71
C GLY A 119 6.14 28.67 18.82
N ASN A 120 5.43 27.69 18.23
CA ASN A 120 4.29 27.90 17.34
C ASN A 120 4.64 28.66 16.04
N THR A 121 5.89 28.54 15.57
CA THR A 121 6.36 29.11 14.31
C THR A 121 5.96 28.25 13.12
N VAL A 122 5.56 28.88 12.02
CA VAL A 122 5.25 28.18 10.76
C VAL A 122 6.56 27.79 10.08
N VAL A 123 6.74 26.49 9.84
CA VAL A 123 7.94 25.90 9.23
C VAL A 123 7.76 25.69 7.74
N GLY A 124 6.52 25.55 7.28
CA GLY A 124 6.21 25.39 5.86
C GLY A 124 4.77 24.95 5.64
N ARG A 125 4.38 24.88 4.37
CA ARG A 125 3.06 24.40 3.96
C ARG A 125 3.12 22.93 3.57
N HIS A 126 2.26 22.11 4.16
CA HIS A 126 2.26 20.66 4.01
C HIS A 126 0.88 20.14 3.59
N LEU A 127 0.87 18.99 2.91
CA LEU A 127 -0.36 18.23 2.66
C LEU A 127 -0.92 17.71 3.99
N ALA A 128 -2.23 17.79 4.18
CA ALA A 128 -2.90 17.31 5.38
C ALA A 128 -3.23 15.81 5.25
N ASN A 129 -2.21 14.94 5.28
CA ASN A 129 -2.39 13.49 5.25
C ASN A 129 -3.12 13.00 6.53
N LEU A 130 -3.99 12.01 6.39
CA LEU A 130 -4.70 11.42 7.55
C LEU A 130 -3.74 10.79 8.57
N GLU A 131 -2.51 10.47 8.16
CA GLU A 131 -1.51 9.84 9.05
C GLU A 131 -1.17 10.70 10.27
N TYR A 132 -1.28 12.03 10.13
CA TYR A 132 -1.09 12.95 11.24
C TYR A 132 -2.14 12.75 12.34
N LEU A 133 -3.38 12.43 11.95
CA LEU A 133 -4.49 12.25 12.87
C LEU A 133 -4.44 10.91 13.61
N LEU A 134 -3.55 9.99 13.23
CA LEU A 134 -3.36 8.72 13.95
C LEU A 134 -2.48 8.88 15.21
N ASN A 135 -2.01 10.09 15.50
CA ASN A 135 -1.28 10.42 16.72
C ASN A 135 -2.21 11.04 17.77
N ASP A 136 -1.70 11.21 18.99
CA ASP A 136 -2.41 11.88 20.06
C ASP A 136 -2.72 13.36 19.74
N ASP A 137 -3.71 13.91 20.45
CA ASP A 137 -4.20 15.26 20.18
C ASP A 137 -3.18 16.36 20.57
N ALA A 138 -2.19 16.05 21.42
CA ALA A 138 -1.11 16.98 21.73
C ALA A 138 -0.16 17.14 20.53
N TYR A 139 0.17 16.04 19.86
CA TYR A 139 0.92 16.06 18.61
C TYR A 139 0.14 16.82 17.53
N VAL A 140 -1.12 16.44 17.28
CA VAL A 140 -1.96 17.05 16.23
C VAL A 140 -2.07 18.56 16.41
N ALA A 141 -2.37 19.02 17.63
CA ALA A 141 -2.40 20.45 17.94
C ALA A 141 -1.01 21.10 17.82
N GLY A 142 0.04 20.41 18.24
CA GLY A 142 1.42 20.89 18.21
C GLY A 142 1.94 21.16 16.79
N ILE A 143 1.52 20.37 15.81
CA ILE A 143 1.86 20.58 14.39
C ILE A 143 0.97 21.62 13.70
N GLY A 144 -0.03 22.19 14.39
CA GLY A 144 -0.87 23.26 13.88
C GLY A 144 -2.22 22.81 13.31
N LEU A 145 -2.58 21.53 13.43
CA LEU A 145 -3.89 21.03 13.02
C LEU A 145 -4.94 21.28 14.09
N VAL A 146 -6.14 21.66 13.65
CA VAL A 146 -7.29 21.93 14.52
C VAL A 146 -8.40 20.96 14.14
N VAL A 147 -8.54 19.89 14.94
CA VAL A 147 -9.45 18.76 14.66
C VAL A 147 -10.19 18.38 15.94
N SER A 148 -11.50 18.26 15.85
CA SER A 148 -12.39 17.79 16.93
C SER A 148 -12.71 16.30 16.80
N ASP A 149 -13.32 15.71 17.82
CA ASP A 149 -13.84 14.33 17.72
C ASP A 149 -14.93 14.24 16.66
N ARG A 150 -15.80 15.26 16.57
CA ARG A 150 -16.82 15.34 15.52
C ARG A 150 -16.20 15.30 14.13
N ASP A 151 -15.09 16.02 13.90
CA ASP A 151 -14.41 16.01 12.61
C ASP A 151 -13.92 14.61 12.25
N ARG A 152 -13.33 13.87 13.20
CA ARG A 152 -12.85 12.50 12.97
C ARG A 152 -13.97 11.55 12.54
N PHE A 153 -15.13 11.62 13.20
CA PHE A 153 -16.31 10.84 12.80
C PHE A 153 -16.81 11.23 11.41
N LEU A 154 -16.87 12.52 11.11
CA LEU A 154 -17.35 13.00 9.82
C LEU A 154 -16.38 12.71 8.68
N LEU A 155 -15.06 12.70 8.93
CA LEU A 155 -14.05 12.26 7.97
C LEU A 155 -14.18 10.76 7.65
N LEU A 156 -14.40 9.92 8.67
CA LEU A 156 -14.66 8.49 8.44
C LEU A 156 -15.97 8.28 7.67
N ALA A 157 -17.01 9.06 7.97
CA ALA A 157 -18.28 8.96 7.26
C ALA A 157 -18.14 9.37 5.79
N ASP A 158 -17.45 10.47 5.52
CA ASP A 158 -17.16 10.94 4.16
C ASP A 158 -16.27 9.95 3.38
N LEU A 159 -15.31 9.31 4.05
CA LEU A 159 -14.52 8.23 3.47
C LEU A 159 -15.39 7.01 3.13
N ALA A 160 -16.21 6.55 4.07
CA ALA A 160 -17.12 5.42 3.88
C ALA A 160 -18.06 5.65 2.68
N GLU A 161 -18.69 6.82 2.57
CA GLU A 161 -19.51 7.22 1.41
C GLU A 161 -18.71 7.27 0.10
N THR A 162 -17.46 7.71 0.17
CA THR A 162 -16.59 7.78 -1.02
C THR A 162 -16.21 6.38 -1.51
N LEU A 163 -15.87 5.46 -0.61
CA LEU A 163 -15.54 4.07 -0.93
C LEU A 163 -16.76 3.31 -1.47
N ASP A 164 -17.93 3.49 -0.85
CA ASP A 164 -19.20 2.92 -1.32
C ASP A 164 -19.52 3.33 -2.76
N ARG A 165 -19.32 4.62 -3.05
CA ARG A 165 -19.47 5.15 -4.41
C ARG A 165 -18.39 4.64 -5.36
N PHE A 166 -17.15 4.49 -4.93
CA PHE A 166 -16.10 3.85 -5.74
C PHE A 166 -16.48 2.42 -6.11
N HIS A 167 -16.93 1.62 -5.15
CA HIS A 167 -17.34 0.23 -5.36
C HIS A 167 -18.51 0.15 -6.35
N THR A 168 -19.49 1.06 -6.26
CA THR A 168 -20.60 1.18 -7.24
C THR A 168 -20.10 1.47 -8.66
N MET A 169 -18.98 2.18 -8.82
CA MET A 169 -18.36 2.45 -10.13
C MET A 169 -17.46 1.30 -10.62
N GLY A 170 -17.29 0.25 -9.81
CA GLY A 170 -16.34 -0.83 -10.05
C GLY A 170 -14.89 -0.44 -9.75
N VAL A 171 -14.65 0.59 -8.96
CA VAL A 171 -13.33 1.03 -8.49
C VAL A 171 -13.08 0.48 -7.10
N THR A 172 -11.96 -0.23 -6.90
CA THR A 172 -11.43 -0.56 -5.57
C THR A 172 -10.07 0.08 -5.39
N VAL A 173 -9.81 0.66 -4.23
CA VAL A 173 -8.65 1.55 -4.01
C VAL A 173 -7.34 0.76 -4.02
N GLY A 174 -7.33 -0.44 -3.42
CA GLY A 174 -6.10 -1.23 -3.29
C GLY A 174 -5.23 -0.71 -2.16
N ASP A 175 -4.44 0.34 -2.41
CA ASP A 175 -3.57 0.95 -1.40
C ASP A 175 -4.29 2.01 -0.55
N LEU A 176 -5.39 1.60 0.10
CA LEU A 176 -6.12 2.45 1.05
C LEU A 176 -5.30 2.62 2.35
N SER A 177 -4.58 3.72 2.45
CA SER A 177 -3.73 4.04 3.60
C SER A 177 -3.84 5.52 3.96
N PRO A 178 -3.48 5.93 5.20
CA PRO A 178 -3.55 7.31 5.64
C PRO A 178 -2.54 8.22 4.91
N LYS A 179 -1.61 7.64 4.15
CA LYS A 179 -0.66 8.38 3.30
C LYS A 179 -1.28 8.76 1.96
N ASN A 180 -2.20 7.95 1.43
CA ASN A 180 -2.89 8.23 0.17
C ASN A 180 -4.22 8.98 0.37
N LEU A 181 -4.51 9.39 1.60
CA LEU A 181 -5.71 10.12 1.99
C LEU A 181 -5.33 11.47 2.61
N LEU A 182 -5.78 12.54 1.98
CA LEU A 182 -5.74 13.89 2.54
C LEU A 182 -7.08 14.21 3.20
N PHE A 183 -7.08 15.15 4.14
CA PHE A 183 -8.30 15.61 4.78
C PHE A 183 -8.37 17.14 4.86
N THR A 184 -9.59 17.64 5.00
CA THR A 184 -9.88 19.02 5.39
C THR A 184 -11.06 19.00 6.36
N THR A 185 -11.13 19.97 7.27
CA THR A 185 -12.27 20.16 8.19
C THR A 185 -13.11 21.38 7.83
N ALA A 186 -12.63 22.24 6.92
CA ALA A 186 -13.29 23.48 6.52
C ALA A 186 -13.51 23.54 4.99
N PRO A 187 -14.67 24.04 4.51
CA PRO A 187 -15.85 24.45 5.28
C PRO A 187 -16.61 23.27 5.91
N ARG A 188 -16.28 22.03 5.50
CA ARG A 188 -16.81 20.80 6.09
C ARG A 188 -15.75 19.69 6.03
N PRO A 189 -15.80 18.70 6.94
CA PRO A 189 -15.00 17.49 6.87
C PRO A 189 -15.11 16.81 5.51
N ALA A 190 -13.97 16.55 4.88
CA ALA A 190 -13.88 15.86 3.60
C ALA A 190 -12.50 15.22 3.42
N CYS A 191 -12.47 14.03 2.82
CA CYS A 191 -11.27 13.31 2.39
C CYS A 191 -10.92 13.64 0.92
N PHE A 192 -9.68 13.42 0.51
CA PHE A 192 -9.26 13.53 -0.89
C PHE A 192 -8.21 12.49 -1.19
N PHE A 193 -8.44 11.71 -2.24
CA PHE A 193 -7.54 10.62 -2.61
C PHE A 193 -6.43 11.13 -3.52
N ILE A 194 -5.21 10.68 -3.25
CA ILE A 194 -4.07 10.80 -4.16
C ILE A 194 -3.62 9.41 -4.58
N ASP A 195 -2.67 9.33 -5.50
CA ASP A 195 -2.10 8.06 -5.97
C ASP A 195 -3.15 7.11 -6.60
N CYS A 196 -4.06 7.70 -7.39
CA CYS A 196 -5.22 7.00 -7.95
C CYS A 196 -4.90 6.09 -9.15
N ASP A 197 -3.64 5.95 -9.54
CA ASP A 197 -3.18 4.99 -10.54
C ASP A 197 -2.91 3.59 -9.97
N ALA A 198 -2.89 3.44 -8.64
CA ALA A 198 -2.79 2.15 -7.96
C ALA A 198 -4.15 1.39 -7.88
N VAL A 199 -5.26 2.05 -8.22
CA VAL A 199 -6.60 1.47 -8.10
C VAL A 199 -6.82 0.31 -9.07
N ARG A 200 -7.76 -0.56 -8.72
CA ARG A 200 -8.33 -1.53 -9.65
C ARG A 200 -9.68 -1.04 -10.15
N LEU A 201 -9.84 -0.95 -11.47
CA LEU A 201 -11.09 -0.61 -12.14
C LEU A 201 -11.62 -1.83 -12.88
N ARG A 202 -12.77 -2.35 -12.44
CA ARG A 202 -13.49 -3.49 -13.07
C ARG A 202 -12.59 -4.70 -13.34
N GLY A 203 -11.67 -4.98 -12.42
CA GLY A 203 -10.72 -6.09 -12.51
C GLY A 203 -9.33 -5.71 -13.05
N ALA A 204 -9.20 -4.63 -13.82
CA ALA A 204 -7.94 -4.19 -14.42
C ALA A 204 -7.16 -3.23 -13.50
N THR A 205 -5.83 -3.27 -13.58
CA THR A 205 -4.91 -2.46 -12.78
C THR A 205 -3.78 -1.95 -13.65
N ALA A 206 -3.44 -0.66 -13.58
CA ALA A 206 -2.31 -0.11 -14.33
C ALA A 206 -0.95 -0.64 -13.83
N LEU A 207 -0.86 -0.97 -12.54
CA LEU A 207 0.35 -1.46 -11.90
C LEU A 207 0.06 -2.67 -10.99
N PRO A 208 1.07 -3.51 -10.72
CA PRO A 208 0.96 -4.56 -9.71
C PRO A 208 0.50 -4.01 -8.36
N GLN A 209 -0.36 -4.77 -7.68
CA GLN A 209 -0.99 -4.33 -6.45
C GLN A 209 -0.02 -4.35 -5.26
N ALA A 210 0.36 -3.15 -4.82
CA ALA A 210 1.17 -2.90 -3.64
C ALA A 210 0.30 -2.48 -2.46
N GLU A 211 0.87 -2.52 -1.26
CA GLU A 211 0.23 -2.01 -0.05
C GLU A 211 1.24 -1.22 0.77
N THR A 212 0.75 -0.16 1.42
CA THR A 212 1.51 0.57 2.41
C THR A 212 1.87 -0.37 3.58
N PRO A 213 3.13 -0.40 4.04
CA PRO A 213 3.52 -1.22 5.18
C PRO A 213 2.69 -0.92 6.44
N ASP A 214 2.32 -1.94 7.20
CA ASP A 214 1.41 -1.89 8.35
C ASP A 214 -0.06 -1.54 8.00
N TRP A 215 -0.42 -1.66 6.73
CA TRP A 215 -1.78 -1.52 6.17
C TRP A 215 -2.14 -2.68 5.23
N GLU A 216 -1.41 -3.79 5.33
CA GLU A 216 -1.65 -5.00 4.55
C GLU A 216 -2.96 -5.67 4.99
N VAL A 217 -3.68 -6.22 4.02
CA VAL A 217 -4.74 -7.19 4.32
C VAL A 217 -4.16 -8.46 4.96
N PRO A 218 -4.99 -9.27 5.66
CA PRO A 218 -4.53 -10.55 6.18
C PRO A 218 -3.90 -11.43 5.10
N SER A 219 -2.87 -12.18 5.50
CA SER A 219 -2.09 -13.00 4.59
C SER A 219 -2.96 -13.98 3.80
N GLY A 220 -2.70 -14.10 2.50
CA GLY A 220 -3.45 -14.96 1.58
C GLY A 220 -4.67 -14.30 0.95
N GLU A 221 -5.09 -13.11 1.41
CA GLU A 221 -6.20 -12.40 0.80
C GLU A 221 -5.82 -11.64 -0.46
N ARG A 222 -6.78 -11.52 -1.38
CA ARG A 222 -6.61 -10.76 -2.61
C ARG A 222 -6.68 -9.25 -2.35
N LYS A 223 -5.64 -8.54 -2.76
CA LYS A 223 -5.55 -7.07 -2.74
C LYS A 223 -6.49 -6.41 -3.76
N ALA A 224 -6.85 -5.16 -3.50
CA ALA A 224 -7.78 -4.36 -4.32
C ALA A 224 -9.07 -5.12 -4.64
N THR A 225 -9.80 -5.43 -3.58
CA THR A 225 -11.14 -5.97 -3.59
C THR A 225 -12.03 -5.11 -2.69
N PRO A 226 -13.37 -5.18 -2.84
CA PRO A 226 -14.26 -4.49 -1.91
C PRO A 226 -14.01 -4.90 -0.45
N ALA A 227 -13.74 -6.19 -0.21
CA ALA A 227 -13.43 -6.72 1.12
C ALA A 227 -12.07 -6.27 1.66
N SER A 228 -11.06 -6.04 0.81
CA SER A 228 -9.78 -5.46 1.25
C SER A 228 -9.93 -3.99 1.63
N ASP A 229 -10.70 -3.23 0.86
CA ASP A 229 -10.98 -1.81 1.18
C ASP A 229 -11.80 -1.71 2.47
N ALA A 230 -12.78 -2.60 2.68
CA ALA A 230 -13.57 -2.67 3.91
C ALA A 230 -12.71 -2.99 5.15
N TYR A 231 -11.76 -3.92 5.02
CA TYR A 231 -10.78 -4.21 6.09
C TYR A 231 -9.95 -2.96 6.44
N LYS A 232 -9.41 -2.29 5.43
CA LYS A 232 -8.56 -1.09 5.61
C LYS A 232 -9.36 0.10 6.15
N LEU A 233 -10.64 0.24 5.80
CA LEU A 233 -11.56 1.21 6.42
C LEU A 233 -11.74 0.93 7.91
N ALA A 234 -11.98 -0.32 8.29
CA ALA A 234 -12.13 -0.70 9.70
C ALA A 234 -10.84 -0.44 10.49
N LEU A 235 -9.68 -0.81 9.92
CA LEU A 235 -8.37 -0.55 10.50
C LEU A 235 -8.11 0.96 10.69
N LEU A 236 -8.43 1.76 9.67
CA LEU A 236 -8.31 3.21 9.75
C LEU A 236 -9.24 3.79 10.82
N ALA A 237 -10.48 3.30 10.92
CA ALA A 237 -11.42 3.77 11.92
C ALA A 237 -10.90 3.51 13.35
N VAL A 238 -10.39 2.29 13.61
CA VAL A 238 -9.76 1.92 14.89
C VAL A 238 -8.59 2.84 15.23
N ARG A 239 -7.67 3.03 14.29
CA ARG A 239 -6.46 3.84 14.50
C ARG A 239 -6.77 5.33 14.65
N LEU A 240 -7.71 5.86 13.88
CA LEU A 240 -8.08 7.27 13.89
C LEU A 240 -8.83 7.67 15.16
N LEU A 241 -9.79 6.85 15.60
CA LEU A 241 -10.55 7.14 16.81
C LEU A 241 -9.75 6.78 18.07
N GLY A 242 -8.92 5.75 18.00
CA GLY A 242 -8.00 5.34 19.08
C GLY A 242 -6.73 6.19 19.21
N ARG A 243 -6.46 7.13 18.28
CA ARG A 243 -5.23 7.97 18.25
C ARG A 243 -3.95 7.13 18.28
N HIS A 244 -3.95 6.03 17.54
CA HIS A 244 -2.89 5.05 17.62
C HIS A 244 -2.44 4.58 16.24
N GLN A 245 -1.17 4.79 15.91
CA GLN A 245 -0.59 4.47 14.59
C GLN A 245 -0.75 3.01 14.17
N THR A 246 -0.65 2.08 15.13
CA THR A 246 -0.55 0.64 14.83
C THR A 246 -1.64 -0.20 15.49
N SER A 247 -2.67 0.40 16.09
CA SER A 247 -3.67 -0.38 16.85
C SER A 247 -4.52 -1.21 15.89
N THR A 248 -4.89 -2.40 16.35
CA THR A 248 -5.85 -3.30 15.70
C THR A 248 -7.00 -3.66 16.65
N ASP A 249 -7.10 -3.01 17.82
CA ASP A 249 -8.10 -3.34 18.82
C ASP A 249 -9.46 -2.68 18.49
N PRO A 250 -10.50 -3.46 18.11
CA PRO A 250 -11.81 -2.90 17.80
C PRO A 250 -12.54 -2.34 19.03
N ALA A 251 -12.09 -2.62 20.26
CA ALA A 251 -12.69 -2.06 21.48
C ALA A 251 -12.60 -0.53 21.51
N ALA A 252 -11.63 0.07 20.80
CA ALA A 252 -11.52 1.51 20.63
C ALA A 252 -12.80 2.15 20.05
N LEU A 253 -13.57 1.40 19.24
CA LEU A 253 -14.83 1.88 18.66
C LEU A 253 -16.05 1.54 19.51
N ALA A 254 -15.98 0.47 20.30
CA ALA A 254 -17.09 0.03 21.15
C ALA A 254 -17.46 1.09 22.21
N SER A 255 -16.49 1.89 22.66
CA SER A 255 -16.69 3.01 23.59
C SER A 255 -17.60 4.12 23.04
N TYR A 256 -17.74 4.24 21.72
CA TYR A 256 -18.60 5.23 21.05
C TYR A 256 -19.97 4.68 20.65
N GLY A 257 -20.17 3.37 20.79
CA GLY A 257 -21.45 2.70 20.58
C GLY A 257 -21.29 1.23 20.17
N PRO A 258 -22.26 0.37 20.55
CA PRO A 258 -22.18 -1.08 20.28
C PRO A 258 -22.11 -1.40 18.78
N GLU A 259 -22.81 -0.62 17.95
CA GLU A 259 -22.82 -0.83 16.50
C GLU A 259 -21.46 -0.53 15.85
N LEU A 260 -20.78 0.55 16.25
CA LEU A 260 -19.42 0.84 15.77
C LEU A 260 -18.43 -0.25 16.20
N GLY A 261 -18.58 -0.76 17.43
CA GLY A 261 -17.79 -1.90 17.89
C GLY A 261 -18.09 -3.21 17.13
N ARG A 262 -19.33 -3.42 16.68
CA ARG A 262 -19.70 -4.57 15.82
C ARG A 262 -19.08 -4.44 14.43
N LEU A 263 -19.20 -3.27 13.80
CA LEU A 263 -18.61 -2.98 12.49
C LEU A 263 -17.08 -3.13 12.51
N ALA A 264 -16.41 -2.61 13.54
CA ALA A 264 -14.96 -2.75 13.70
C ALA A 264 -14.51 -4.22 13.80
N ARG A 265 -15.19 -5.01 14.63
CA ARG A 265 -14.89 -6.45 14.78
C ARG A 265 -15.12 -7.22 13.49
N ALA A 266 -16.25 -6.99 12.82
CA ALA A 266 -16.56 -7.66 11.56
C ALA A 266 -15.58 -7.25 10.44
N GLY A 267 -15.25 -5.95 10.33
CA GLY A 267 -14.32 -5.43 9.33
C GLY A 267 -12.88 -5.92 9.49
N LEU A 268 -12.42 -6.09 10.73
CA LEU A 268 -11.11 -6.68 11.03
C LEU A 268 -11.11 -8.21 11.07
N GLY A 269 -12.26 -8.85 10.82
CA GLY A 269 -12.40 -10.29 10.81
C GLY A 269 -11.63 -10.98 9.66
N HIS A 270 -11.34 -12.26 9.86
CA HIS A 270 -10.61 -13.09 8.88
C HIS A 270 -11.46 -13.56 7.70
N ASP A 271 -12.79 -13.50 7.79
CA ASP A 271 -13.68 -13.84 6.67
C ASP A 271 -13.95 -12.58 5.84
N PRO A 272 -13.41 -12.47 4.61
CA PRO A 272 -13.60 -11.30 3.76
C PRO A 272 -15.06 -11.10 3.35
N ALA A 273 -15.86 -12.17 3.25
CA ALA A 273 -17.26 -12.09 2.85
C ALA A 273 -18.18 -11.57 3.96
N ALA A 274 -17.76 -11.71 5.22
CA ALA A 274 -18.50 -11.21 6.38
C ALA A 274 -18.19 -9.74 6.72
N ARG A 275 -17.25 -9.10 6.03
CA ARG A 275 -16.88 -7.71 6.30
C ARG A 275 -17.99 -6.75 5.88
N PRO A 276 -18.32 -5.75 6.71
CA PRO A 276 -19.34 -4.78 6.37
C PRO A 276 -18.90 -3.91 5.19
N GLU A 277 -19.81 -3.69 4.25
CA GLU A 277 -19.60 -2.76 3.15
C GLU A 277 -19.37 -1.34 3.70
N PRO A 278 -18.56 -0.50 3.02
CA PRO A 278 -18.29 0.86 3.47
C PRO A 278 -19.57 1.66 3.76
N GLY A 279 -20.61 1.55 2.91
CA GLY A 279 -21.88 2.25 3.10
C GLY A 279 -22.56 1.98 4.46
N GLN A 280 -22.33 0.80 5.06
CA GLN A 280 -22.91 0.44 6.37
C GLN A 280 -22.31 1.25 7.54
N TRP A 281 -21.13 1.83 7.37
CA TRP A 281 -20.48 2.66 8.39
C TRP A 281 -21.06 4.08 8.48
N THR A 282 -21.62 4.58 7.39
CA THR A 282 -22.01 5.99 7.23
C THR A 282 -22.98 6.47 8.29
N ALA A 283 -24.10 5.77 8.47
CA ALA A 283 -25.14 6.19 9.42
C ALA A 283 -24.66 6.11 10.89
N PRO A 284 -24.03 5.01 11.36
CA PRO A 284 -23.43 4.94 12.69
C PRO A 284 -22.39 6.03 12.96
N LEU A 285 -21.48 6.30 12.01
CA LEU A 285 -20.45 7.33 12.15
C LEU A 285 -21.06 8.73 12.25
N LYS A 286 -22.03 9.07 11.38
CA LYS A 286 -22.75 10.36 11.46
C LYS A 286 -23.51 10.51 12.77
N ALA A 287 -24.12 9.43 13.27
CA ALA A 287 -24.83 9.45 14.55
C ALA A 287 -23.88 9.69 15.74
N ALA A 288 -22.73 9.03 15.76
CA ALA A 288 -21.69 9.27 16.76
C ALA A 288 -21.14 10.70 16.66
N GLY A 289 -20.87 11.19 15.44
CA GLY A 289 -20.40 12.55 15.20
C GLY A 289 -21.36 13.64 15.68
N ARG A 290 -22.68 13.41 15.65
CA ARG A 290 -23.68 14.35 16.20
C ARG A 290 -23.59 14.50 17.73
N ARG A 291 -23.12 13.47 18.44
CA ARG A 291 -22.95 13.46 19.90
C ARG A 291 -21.53 13.82 20.34
N ALA A 292 -20.58 13.79 19.41
CA ALA A 292 -19.17 14.02 19.69
C ALA A 292 -18.87 15.51 19.94
N SER A 293 -17.79 15.76 20.69
CA SER A 293 -17.30 17.12 20.95
C SER A 293 -16.96 17.84 19.65
N THR A 294 -17.43 19.09 19.53
CA THR A 294 -17.04 20.04 18.48
C THR A 294 -15.80 20.85 18.86
N ARG A 295 -15.37 20.78 20.13
CA ARG A 295 -14.18 21.48 20.59
C ARG A 295 -12.95 20.78 20.00
N PRO A 296 -12.02 21.51 19.36
CA PRO A 296 -10.76 20.93 18.94
C PRO A 296 -10.07 20.32 20.15
N ALA A 297 -9.61 19.08 20.02
CA ALA A 297 -8.92 18.42 21.10
C ALA A 297 -7.63 19.18 21.39
N ARG A 298 -7.45 19.61 22.65
CA ARG A 298 -6.21 20.23 23.11
C ARG A 298 -5.39 19.16 23.81
N GLY A 299 -4.10 19.10 23.52
CA GLY A 299 -3.19 18.30 24.34
C GLY A 299 -3.32 18.70 25.79
N ASN A 300 -3.71 17.78 26.67
CA ASN A 300 -3.68 18.04 28.11
C ASN A 300 -2.24 18.40 28.50
N ALA A 301 -2.07 19.57 29.10
CA ALA A 301 -0.82 19.97 29.71
C ALA A 301 -0.54 19.05 30.92
N ARG A 302 0.42 18.12 30.74
CA ARG A 302 1.02 17.21 31.75
C ARG A 302 0.05 16.28 32.50
N PRO A 303 0.41 15.00 32.72
CA PRO A 303 -0.17 14.22 33.82
C PRO A 303 0.11 14.96 35.13
N GLY A 304 -0.94 15.28 35.88
CA GLY A 304 -0.82 15.81 37.23
C GLY A 304 0.08 14.88 38.05
N ARG A 305 1.07 15.48 38.73
CA ARG A 305 1.91 14.80 39.72
C ARG A 305 0.98 14.06 40.70
N PRO A 306 1.21 12.77 41.02
CA PRO A 306 0.47 12.12 42.09
C PRO A 306 0.64 12.95 43.37
N ARG A 307 -0.47 13.30 44.04
CA ARG A 307 -0.44 13.85 45.39
C ARG A 307 0.11 12.76 46.32
N THR A 308 1.42 12.72 46.49
CA THR A 308 2.04 11.99 47.60
C THR A 308 1.73 12.75 48.87
N GLY A 309 1.05 12.08 49.82
CA GLY A 309 0.77 12.61 51.15
C GLY A 309 2.04 13.09 51.84
N ALA A 310 1.94 14.23 52.53
CA ALA A 310 2.99 14.75 53.39
C ALA A 310 3.03 13.94 54.70
N PRO A 311 4.21 13.57 55.21
CA PRO A 311 4.44 13.37 56.63
C PRO A 311 4.78 14.71 57.32
N PRO A 312 4.55 14.82 58.65
CA PRO A 312 4.59 16.09 59.36
C PRO A 312 6.01 16.48 59.81
N GLY A 313 6.23 17.80 59.89
CA GLY A 313 7.15 18.42 60.85
C GLY A 313 8.62 18.59 60.42
N GLY A 314 9.07 19.84 60.34
CA GLY A 314 10.49 20.19 60.20
C GLY A 314 10.71 21.66 59.87
N VAL A 315 10.70 22.51 60.89
CA VAL A 315 11.03 23.95 60.85
C VAL A 315 12.50 24.13 60.44
N GLY A 316 12.75 25.03 59.49
CA GLY A 316 14.11 25.42 59.10
C GLY A 316 14.11 26.52 58.03
N ALA A 317 14.21 27.77 58.47
CA ALA A 317 14.36 28.95 57.62
C ALA A 317 15.75 28.98 56.98
N GLY A 318 15.80 29.24 55.67
CA GLY A 318 17.05 29.42 54.93
C GLY A 318 16.82 29.96 53.53
N THR A 319 16.95 31.27 53.37
CA THR A 319 16.87 32.02 52.10
C THR A 319 17.99 31.59 51.13
N PRO A 320 17.71 31.24 49.86
CA PRO A 320 18.75 31.07 48.84
C PRO A 320 18.97 32.35 47.99
N PRO A 321 20.20 32.61 47.51
CA PRO A 321 20.52 33.78 46.68
C PRO A 321 20.08 33.59 45.21
N PRO A 322 20.00 34.68 44.41
CA PRO A 322 19.39 34.63 43.09
C PRO A 322 20.34 33.99 42.07
N ARG A 323 19.84 32.99 41.33
CA ARG A 323 20.51 32.50 40.12
C ARG A 323 19.74 32.93 38.88
N ARG A 324 20.44 33.69 38.03
CA ARG A 324 20.10 33.94 36.63
C ARG A 324 19.97 32.61 35.87
N ALA A 325 19.13 32.66 34.83
CA ALA A 325 19.40 32.20 33.46
C ALA A 325 18.41 31.18 32.87
N GLN A 326 18.00 31.55 31.65
CA GLN A 326 17.77 30.70 30.48
C GLN A 326 16.48 29.89 30.46
N GLY A 327 15.45 30.56 29.91
CA GLY A 327 14.37 29.87 29.21
C GLY A 327 14.95 29.12 28.01
N VAL A 328 14.88 27.79 28.06
CA VAL A 328 15.13 26.93 26.91
C VAL A 328 13.79 26.34 26.49
N GLY A 329 13.22 26.92 25.44
CA GLY A 329 12.07 26.36 24.74
C GLY A 329 12.45 25.01 24.15
N VAL A 330 11.79 23.94 24.62
CA VAL A 330 12.05 22.57 24.18
C VAL A 330 11.56 22.39 22.75
N ALA A 331 12.49 22.05 21.88
CA ALA A 331 12.35 21.86 20.45
C ALA A 331 11.64 20.55 20.02
N VAL A 332 10.40 20.58 19.52
CA VAL A 332 9.69 19.45 18.88
C VAL A 332 10.07 19.43 17.39
N ALA A 333 10.90 18.47 17.02
CA ALA A 333 11.29 18.23 15.63
C ALA A 333 10.22 17.37 14.92
N VAL A 334 9.67 17.89 13.82
CA VAL A 334 8.74 17.18 12.94
C VAL A 334 9.54 16.28 11.99
N VAL A 335 9.32 14.96 12.07
CA VAL A 335 9.92 13.98 11.17
C VAL A 335 9.08 13.90 9.90
N LEU A 336 9.64 14.36 8.78
CA LEU A 336 9.05 14.24 7.44
C LEU A 336 9.33 12.84 6.87
N GLY A 337 8.26 12.09 6.56
CA GLY A 337 8.33 10.83 5.85
C GLY A 337 8.34 11.06 4.34
N LEU A 338 9.52 11.09 3.72
CA LEU A 338 9.70 10.95 2.27
C LEU A 338 9.74 9.46 1.90
N ALA A 339 9.06 9.12 0.81
CA ALA A 339 8.85 7.79 0.28
C ALA A 339 10.10 7.20 -0.41
N ALA A 340 10.24 5.88 -0.36
CA ALA A 340 11.05 5.10 -1.28
C ALA A 340 10.57 3.64 -1.27
N LEU A 341 10.18 3.11 -2.45
CA LEU A 341 9.98 1.68 -2.69
C LEU A 341 10.79 1.36 -3.96
N LEU A 342 11.74 0.43 -3.87
CA LEU A 342 12.46 -0.12 -5.01
C LEU A 342 12.07 -1.59 -5.15
N VAL A 343 11.64 -1.98 -6.34
CA VAL A 343 11.56 -3.37 -6.78
C VAL A 343 12.29 -3.43 -8.13
N LEU A 344 13.25 -4.34 -8.25
CA LEU A 344 13.81 -4.79 -9.52
C LEU A 344 13.90 -6.32 -9.51
N GLU A 345 13.59 -6.85 -10.68
CA GLU A 345 13.27 -8.23 -11.05
C GLU A 345 14.48 -9.14 -11.24
N ALA A 346 14.21 -10.43 -11.43
CA ALA A 346 14.94 -11.25 -12.39
C ALA A 346 13.99 -12.29 -13.02
N GLN A 347 13.82 -12.20 -14.35
CA GLN A 347 13.30 -13.25 -15.23
C GLN A 347 14.45 -14.20 -15.63
N ASP A 348 14.10 -15.42 -16.05
CA ASP A 348 14.68 -16.04 -17.26
C ASP A 348 13.63 -16.97 -17.88
N ASP A 349 13.48 -16.85 -19.20
CA ASP A 349 12.62 -17.61 -20.11
C ASP A 349 13.24 -18.97 -20.50
N ASP A 350 12.40 -19.99 -20.78
CA ASP A 350 12.22 -20.55 -22.14
C ASP A 350 11.55 -21.94 -22.15
N THR A 351 10.36 -21.97 -22.77
CA THR A 351 9.97 -22.79 -23.94
C THR A 351 9.73 -24.33 -23.87
N ALA A 352 8.47 -24.66 -24.20
CA ALA A 352 7.93 -25.82 -24.95
C ALA A 352 7.84 -27.24 -24.32
N SER A 353 6.59 -27.70 -24.12
CA SER A 353 5.93 -28.78 -24.90
C SER A 353 4.83 -29.49 -24.09
N ALA A 354 3.64 -29.60 -24.70
CA ALA A 354 2.52 -30.45 -24.26
C ALA A 354 2.70 -31.91 -24.76
N PRO A 355 1.74 -32.84 -24.60
CA PRO A 355 0.76 -33.09 -23.53
C PRO A 355 0.84 -34.55 -23.00
N GLY A 356 0.28 -34.84 -21.82
CA GLY A 356 0.17 -36.20 -21.28
C GLY A 356 -1.14 -36.42 -20.53
N ALA A 357 -1.99 -37.26 -21.09
CA ALA A 357 -3.33 -37.62 -20.64
C ALA A 357 -3.37 -38.39 -19.31
N SER A 358 -4.50 -38.33 -18.59
CA SER A 358 -5.29 -39.51 -18.19
C SER A 358 -6.17 -39.25 -16.95
N ALA A 359 -7.45 -39.65 -17.09
CA ALA A 359 -8.39 -40.14 -16.08
C ALA A 359 -8.77 -39.19 -14.91
N GLY A 360 -10.04 -38.98 -14.59
CA GLY A 360 -11.28 -39.63 -15.00
C GLY A 360 -12.37 -39.19 -14.03
N ALA A 361 -13.61 -39.12 -14.52
CA ALA A 361 -14.84 -39.28 -13.73
C ALA A 361 -16.05 -38.95 -14.64
N THR A 362 -16.70 -39.99 -15.14
CA THR A 362 -18.15 -40.01 -15.44
C THR A 362 -18.93 -40.13 -14.11
N PRO A 363 -20.27 -40.09 -14.07
CA PRO A 363 -21.25 -39.99 -15.17
C PRO A 363 -22.33 -38.90 -14.95
N ALA A 364 -23.15 -38.63 -15.98
CA ALA A 364 -24.62 -38.71 -15.88
C ALA A 364 -25.35 -38.13 -17.12
N VAL A 365 -26.26 -38.95 -17.64
CA VAL A 365 -27.58 -38.61 -18.26
C VAL A 365 -27.61 -38.19 -19.75
N SER A 366 -28.16 -39.10 -20.57
CA SER A 366 -28.80 -38.86 -21.89
C SER A 366 -30.25 -38.34 -21.71
N PRO A 367 -30.89 -37.66 -22.70
CA PRO A 367 -31.55 -38.35 -23.86
C PRO A 367 -31.50 -37.55 -25.21
N THR A 368 -31.29 -38.18 -26.38
CA THR A 368 -32.27 -38.73 -27.35
C THR A 368 -32.48 -37.85 -28.61
N THR A 369 -32.85 -38.55 -29.70
CA THR A 369 -33.30 -38.12 -31.05
C THR A 369 -32.18 -38.04 -32.10
N ALA A 370 -32.29 -38.61 -33.30
CA ALA A 370 -33.36 -39.32 -34.00
C ALA A 370 -32.76 -40.22 -35.08
N ARG A 371 -33.49 -41.24 -35.54
CA ARG A 371 -33.26 -41.86 -36.85
C ARG A 371 -34.60 -42.20 -37.52
N PRO A 372 -34.78 -41.96 -38.83
CA PRO A 372 -35.99 -42.33 -39.53
C PRO A 372 -35.97 -43.80 -39.99
N ALA A 373 -37.17 -44.36 -40.08
CA ALA A 373 -37.55 -45.68 -40.58
C ALA A 373 -38.39 -45.51 -41.88
N PRO A 374 -39.04 -46.55 -42.45
CA PRO A 374 -38.56 -47.86 -42.89
C PRO A 374 -39.07 -48.21 -44.31
N ALA A 375 -38.68 -49.36 -44.86
CA ALA A 375 -39.44 -50.07 -45.90
C ALA A 375 -39.11 -51.60 -45.88
N PRO A 376 -40.04 -52.47 -46.30
CA PRO A 376 -40.39 -53.72 -45.59
C PRO A 376 -39.97 -55.02 -46.32
N PRO A 377 -40.26 -56.21 -45.73
CA PRO A 377 -39.56 -57.46 -46.00
C PRO A 377 -40.32 -58.43 -46.91
N ALA A 378 -39.64 -59.51 -47.33
CA ALA A 378 -40.27 -60.79 -47.70
C ALA A 378 -39.27 -61.97 -47.49
N PRO A 379 -39.75 -63.21 -47.24
CA PRO A 379 -39.14 -64.10 -46.25
C PRO A 379 -38.51 -65.40 -46.79
N ALA A 380 -37.66 -65.99 -45.93
CA ALA A 380 -37.18 -67.39 -45.73
C ALA A 380 -37.23 -68.41 -46.89
N PRO A 381 -36.18 -69.25 -47.07
CA PRO A 381 -36.08 -70.47 -46.26
C PRO A 381 -34.65 -70.89 -45.82
N THR A 382 -34.66 -71.98 -45.04
CA THR A 382 -33.69 -72.67 -44.15
C THR A 382 -32.39 -73.23 -44.78
N PRO A 383 -31.44 -73.79 -43.99
CA PRO A 383 -29.99 -73.57 -44.14
C PRO A 383 -29.23 -74.77 -44.72
N THR A 384 -28.03 -74.52 -45.27
CA THR A 384 -27.01 -75.56 -45.43
C THR A 384 -25.59 -74.98 -45.33
N THR A 385 -24.82 -75.52 -44.39
CA THR A 385 -23.37 -75.38 -44.20
C THR A 385 -22.58 -76.11 -45.29
N VAL A 386 -21.55 -75.46 -45.87
CA VAL A 386 -20.42 -76.15 -46.54
C VAL A 386 -19.09 -75.42 -46.25
N ARG A 387 -18.06 -76.19 -45.91
CA ARG A 387 -16.68 -75.82 -45.51
C ARG A 387 -15.71 -75.96 -46.72
N PRO A 388 -14.41 -75.64 -46.61
CA PRO A 388 -13.71 -74.53 -47.27
C PRO A 388 -12.74 -74.95 -48.40
N ALA A 389 -12.22 -73.99 -49.17
CA ALA A 389 -11.17 -74.20 -50.18
C ALA A 389 -9.77 -73.71 -49.71
N PRO A 390 -8.65 -74.31 -50.19
CA PRO A 390 -7.30 -74.07 -49.68
C PRO A 390 -6.52 -72.93 -50.40
N PRO A 391 -5.44 -72.40 -49.79
CA PRO A 391 -4.75 -71.19 -50.25
C PRO A 391 -3.67 -71.44 -51.35
N PRO A 392 -3.36 -70.43 -52.19
CA PRO A 392 -2.35 -70.52 -53.24
C PRO A 392 -0.90 -70.24 -52.78
N PRO A 393 0.12 -70.70 -53.55
CA PRO A 393 1.52 -70.82 -53.12
C PRO A 393 2.42 -69.59 -53.36
N ARG A 394 3.58 -69.63 -52.70
CA ARG A 394 4.54 -68.55 -52.39
C ARG A 394 5.63 -68.33 -53.47
N PRO A 395 6.08 -67.10 -53.77
CA PRO A 395 7.29 -66.85 -54.58
C PRO A 395 8.61 -66.87 -53.77
N ALA A 396 9.70 -67.20 -54.47
CA ALA A 396 11.04 -67.56 -54.01
C ALA A 396 11.96 -66.36 -53.63
N PRO A 397 13.09 -66.59 -52.91
CA PRO A 397 13.84 -65.55 -52.19
C PRO A 397 14.97 -64.89 -53.02
N THR A 398 15.08 -63.57 -52.96
CA THR A 398 16.25 -62.82 -53.44
C THR A 398 17.23 -62.58 -52.29
N ARG A 399 18.44 -63.15 -52.39
CA ARG A 399 19.53 -62.95 -51.42
C ARG A 399 20.12 -61.54 -51.57
N THR A 400 19.98 -60.69 -50.55
CA THR A 400 20.79 -59.48 -50.37
C THR A 400 21.72 -59.67 -49.18
N ARG A 401 23.01 -59.43 -49.42
CA ARG A 401 24.14 -59.65 -48.50
C ARG A 401 24.13 -58.56 -47.42
N THR A 402 23.73 -58.89 -46.19
CA THR A 402 23.71 -57.99 -45.02
C THR A 402 25.12 -57.78 -44.45
N THR A 403 25.59 -56.54 -44.40
CA THR A 403 26.66 -56.09 -43.49
C THR A 403 26.07 -55.84 -42.09
N PRO A 404 26.76 -56.19 -40.98
CA PRO A 404 26.25 -55.90 -39.64
C PRO A 404 26.23 -54.39 -39.35
N PRO A 405 25.21 -53.85 -38.65
CA PRO A 405 25.22 -52.47 -38.20
C PRO A 405 26.27 -52.26 -37.09
N PRO A 406 26.88 -51.07 -36.99
CA PRO A 406 27.85 -50.75 -35.95
C PRO A 406 27.21 -50.74 -34.55
N PRO A 407 27.98 -51.05 -33.48
CA PRO A 407 27.46 -51.10 -32.13
C PRO A 407 26.95 -49.72 -31.63
N PRO A 408 25.93 -49.69 -30.76
CA PRO A 408 25.33 -48.46 -30.29
C PRO A 408 26.33 -47.60 -29.48
N PRO A 409 26.26 -46.26 -29.58
CA PRO A 409 27.14 -45.38 -28.83
C PRO A 409 26.89 -45.48 -27.33
N LYS A 410 27.97 -45.39 -26.55
CA LYS A 410 27.93 -45.48 -25.08
C LYS A 410 27.00 -44.42 -24.48
N PRO A 411 26.25 -44.73 -23.40
CA PRO A 411 25.37 -43.76 -22.74
C PRO A 411 26.16 -42.53 -22.28
N LYS A 412 25.64 -41.33 -22.55
CA LYS A 412 26.23 -40.09 -22.03
C LYS A 412 26.21 -40.10 -20.49
N PRO A 413 27.28 -39.63 -19.82
CA PRO A 413 27.28 -39.47 -18.37
C PRO A 413 26.09 -38.62 -17.91
N PRO A 414 25.48 -38.91 -16.75
CA PRO A 414 24.42 -38.07 -16.21
C PRO A 414 24.94 -36.64 -16.00
N PRO A 415 24.08 -35.62 -16.21
CA PRO A 415 24.49 -34.23 -16.03
C PRO A 415 24.97 -34.00 -14.59
N PRO A 416 25.99 -33.15 -14.38
CA PRO A 416 26.48 -32.82 -13.06
C PRO A 416 25.34 -32.24 -12.21
N LYS A 417 25.32 -32.60 -10.92
CA LYS A 417 24.33 -32.08 -9.98
C LYS A 417 24.34 -30.54 -10.03
N PRO A 418 23.17 -29.87 -10.02
CA PRO A 418 23.11 -28.42 -9.97
C PRO A 418 23.95 -27.91 -8.79
N PRO A 419 24.69 -26.80 -8.95
CA PRO A 419 25.39 -26.19 -7.84
C PRO A 419 24.38 -25.83 -6.74
N PRO A 420 24.78 -25.88 -5.45
CA PRO A 420 23.90 -25.49 -4.36
C PRO A 420 23.39 -24.06 -4.61
N PRO A 421 22.13 -23.76 -4.26
CA PRO A 421 21.58 -22.43 -4.43
C PRO A 421 22.48 -21.41 -3.73
N LYS A 422 22.76 -20.30 -4.43
CA LYS A 422 23.55 -19.20 -3.85
C LYS A 422 22.86 -18.76 -2.55
N PRO A 423 23.60 -18.59 -1.44
CA PRO A 423 23.00 -18.11 -0.20
C PRO A 423 22.32 -16.76 -0.44
N PRO A 424 21.17 -16.50 0.20
CA PRO A 424 20.45 -15.25 0.00
C PRO A 424 21.37 -14.07 0.35
N PRO A 425 21.30 -12.97 -0.41
CA PRO A 425 22.13 -11.81 -0.16
C PRO A 425 21.90 -11.28 1.27
N SER A 426 22.99 -10.92 1.95
CA SER A 426 22.92 -10.21 3.23
C SER A 426 22.70 -8.71 2.98
N TYR A 427 21.62 -8.18 3.50
CA TYR A 427 21.29 -6.76 3.48
C TYR A 427 21.49 -6.15 4.85
N TYR A 428 22.33 -5.12 4.91
CA TYR A 428 22.70 -4.44 6.13
C TYR A 428 21.97 -3.12 6.27
N GLY A 429 21.53 -2.82 7.49
CA GLY A 429 20.95 -1.54 7.86
C GLY A 429 21.59 -0.95 9.10
N ALA A 430 21.55 0.37 9.23
CA ALA A 430 22.08 1.11 10.35
C ALA A 430 21.24 2.35 10.67
N ILE A 431 21.21 2.73 11.94
CA ILE A 431 20.54 3.96 12.40
C ILE A 431 21.53 4.81 13.20
N ALA A 432 21.75 6.04 12.74
CA ALA A 432 22.57 7.04 13.39
C ALA A 432 21.71 8.10 14.06
N VAL A 433 22.07 8.50 15.28
CA VAL A 433 21.34 9.50 16.06
C VAL A 433 22.32 10.52 16.63
N ASN A 434 21.95 11.79 16.59
CA ASN A 434 22.72 12.89 17.17
C ASN A 434 22.19 13.25 18.57
N THR A 435 22.88 14.14 19.29
CA THR A 435 22.50 14.53 20.67
C THR A 435 21.16 15.27 20.74
N ASP A 436 20.78 15.95 19.65
CA ASP A 436 19.48 16.62 19.49
C ASP A 436 18.32 15.65 19.17
N GLY A 437 18.61 14.35 18.98
CA GLY A 437 17.61 13.33 18.65
C GLY A 437 17.27 13.18 17.18
N VAL A 438 18.03 13.84 16.29
CA VAL A 438 17.94 13.63 14.84
C VAL A 438 18.43 12.23 14.53
N ALA A 439 17.53 11.37 14.08
CA ALA A 439 17.85 10.01 13.67
C ALA A 439 17.78 9.86 12.15
N LYS A 440 18.80 9.25 11.55
CA LYS A 440 18.84 8.88 10.13
C LYS A 440 19.12 7.40 9.96
N ARG A 441 18.56 6.86 8.88
CA ARG A 441 18.50 5.43 8.61
C ARG A 441 19.17 5.15 7.28
N ALA A 442 19.81 4.00 7.20
CA ALA A 442 20.30 3.38 5.99
C ALA A 442 19.89 1.90 6.02
N TRP A 443 19.49 1.34 4.89
CA TRP A 443 19.07 -0.05 4.76
C TRP A 443 19.41 -0.58 3.38
N ASP A 444 19.40 -1.90 3.23
CA ASP A 444 19.70 -2.63 1.99
C ASP A 444 21.08 -2.39 1.39
N HIS A 445 22.06 -2.08 2.26
CA HIS A 445 23.46 -2.04 1.84
C HIS A 445 24.05 -3.44 1.80
N ARG A 446 24.99 -3.66 0.87
CA ARG A 446 25.70 -4.94 0.71
C ARG A 446 26.71 -5.23 1.83
N THR A 447 27.12 -4.21 2.58
CA THR A 447 28.06 -4.36 3.70
C THR A 447 27.63 -3.53 4.91
N ARG A 448 28.05 -4.00 6.09
CA ARG A 448 27.85 -3.31 7.37
C ARG A 448 28.41 -1.89 7.34
N ASP A 449 29.61 -1.72 6.81
CA ASP A 449 30.30 -0.42 6.81
C ASP A 449 29.65 0.58 5.87
N ALA A 450 29.17 0.13 4.70
CA ALA A 450 28.40 0.97 3.80
C ALA A 450 27.10 1.47 4.45
N ALA A 451 26.39 0.61 5.19
CA ALA A 451 25.20 1.01 5.94
C ALA A 451 25.52 2.06 7.01
N ARG A 452 26.59 1.85 7.78
CA ARG A 452 27.02 2.79 8.83
C ARG A 452 27.43 4.14 8.23
N ALA A 453 28.24 4.13 7.17
CA ALA A 453 28.68 5.34 6.48
C ALA A 453 27.50 6.12 5.89
N ALA A 454 26.53 5.43 5.26
CA ALA A 454 25.33 6.05 4.70
C ALA A 454 24.44 6.66 5.79
N ALA A 455 24.27 5.98 6.93
CA ALA A 455 23.51 6.51 8.06
C ALA A 455 24.16 7.78 8.65
N LEU A 456 25.48 7.78 8.83
CA LEU A 456 26.24 8.94 9.31
C LEU A 456 26.22 10.10 8.31
N LYS A 457 26.47 9.83 7.03
CA LYS A 457 26.43 10.83 5.95
C LYS A 457 25.06 11.50 5.88
N SER A 458 23.99 10.73 5.98
CA SER A 458 22.62 11.25 5.95
C SER A 458 22.29 12.08 7.19
N CYS A 459 22.89 11.75 8.34
CA CYS A 459 22.75 12.47 9.61
C CYS A 459 23.37 13.86 9.53
N ASN A 460 24.47 14.02 8.78
CA ASN A 460 25.06 15.31 8.39
C ASN A 460 25.31 16.27 9.56
N ARG A 461 25.70 15.72 10.72
CA ARG A 461 26.12 16.45 11.92
C ARG A 461 27.34 15.75 12.53
N SER A 462 28.24 16.53 13.13
CA SER A 462 29.48 16.02 13.71
C SER A 462 29.28 15.15 14.96
N ASP A 463 28.13 15.28 15.63
CA ASP A 463 27.79 14.56 16.85
C ASP A 463 26.94 13.29 16.62
N CYS A 464 26.67 12.92 15.36
CA CYS A 464 25.91 11.72 15.02
C CYS A 464 26.67 10.43 15.36
N LYS A 465 25.98 9.49 16.01
CA LYS A 465 26.52 8.16 16.34
C LYS A 465 25.60 7.05 15.86
N VAL A 466 26.14 6.00 15.25
CA VAL A 466 25.38 4.78 14.91
C VAL A 466 25.05 4.03 16.20
N LEU A 467 23.76 3.86 16.49
CA LEU A 467 23.29 3.20 17.72
C LEU A 467 22.85 1.75 17.49
N VAL A 468 22.49 1.40 16.26
CA VAL A 468 22.21 0.00 15.88
C VAL A 468 22.69 -0.26 14.47
N THR A 469 23.16 -1.48 14.24
CA THR A 469 23.42 -2.04 12.91
C THR A 469 22.90 -3.47 12.91
N PHE A 470 22.23 -3.86 11.83
CA PHE A 470 21.45 -5.10 11.75
C PHE A 470 21.54 -5.67 10.33
N VAL A 471 21.28 -6.96 10.17
CA VAL A 471 21.36 -7.68 8.88
C VAL A 471 20.16 -8.59 8.72
N ASN A 472 19.54 -8.59 7.54
CA ASN A 472 18.34 -9.39 7.20
C ASN A 472 17.26 -9.33 8.30
N SER A 473 17.10 -8.17 8.93
CA SER A 473 16.29 -7.95 10.13
C SER A 473 15.88 -6.48 10.25
N CYS A 474 15.26 -6.11 11.36
CA CYS A 474 14.89 -4.73 11.64
C CYS A 474 15.76 -4.15 12.75
N GLY A 475 16.07 -2.87 12.64
CA GLY A 475 16.66 -2.06 13.70
C GLY A 475 15.74 -0.94 14.12
N ALA A 476 15.82 -0.55 15.39
CA ALA A 476 15.12 0.57 15.96
C ALA A 476 16.02 1.34 16.92
N VAL A 477 15.64 2.59 17.20
CA VAL A 477 16.24 3.36 18.30
C VAL A 477 15.13 3.83 19.22
N ALA A 478 15.37 3.81 20.52
CA ALA A 478 14.49 4.37 21.54
C ALA A 478 15.18 5.47 22.34
N TYR A 479 14.36 6.35 22.89
CA TYR A 479 14.77 7.41 23.80
C TYR A 479 14.04 7.27 25.12
N ASN A 480 14.81 7.22 26.20
CA ASN A 480 14.28 7.26 27.55
C ASN A 480 14.42 8.68 28.12
N PRO A 481 13.30 9.42 28.31
CA PRO A 481 13.36 10.78 28.83
C PRO A 481 13.81 10.85 30.29
N SER A 482 13.62 9.77 31.07
CA SER A 482 14.01 9.72 32.49
C SER A 482 15.53 9.61 32.65
N THR A 483 16.21 8.90 31.74
CA THR A 483 17.67 8.73 31.76
C THR A 483 18.40 9.57 30.70
N ARG A 484 17.64 10.28 29.87
CA ARG A 484 18.10 11.07 28.71
C ARG A 484 18.99 10.26 27.75
N ARG A 485 18.74 8.96 27.64
CA ARG A 485 19.59 8.03 26.89
C ARG A 485 18.90 7.55 25.61
N TYR A 486 19.64 7.55 24.51
CA TYR A 486 19.26 6.83 23.30
C TYR A 486 19.87 5.42 23.32
N HIS A 487 19.10 4.44 22.85
CA HIS A 487 19.61 3.08 22.67
C HIS A 487 19.05 2.44 21.40
N GLY A 488 19.91 1.75 20.67
CA GLY A 488 19.51 0.95 19.52
C GLY A 488 19.09 -0.47 19.89
N GLY A 489 18.18 -1.06 19.14
CA GLY A 489 17.77 -2.45 19.29
C GLY A 489 17.43 -3.07 17.95
N SER A 490 17.43 -4.40 17.89
CA SER A 490 17.21 -5.15 16.65
C SER A 490 16.31 -6.35 16.86
N GLY A 491 15.65 -6.80 15.81
CA GLY A 491 14.86 -8.03 15.85
C GLY A 491 14.24 -8.40 14.51
N ASP A 492 13.63 -9.58 14.45
CA ASP A 492 13.02 -10.15 13.24
C ASP A 492 11.72 -9.45 12.81
N SER A 493 11.34 -8.36 13.48
CA SER A 493 10.26 -7.47 13.05
C SER A 493 10.51 -6.08 13.61
N SER A 494 9.84 -5.07 13.05
CA SER A 494 9.84 -3.71 13.61
C SER A 494 9.36 -3.72 15.07
N GLY A 495 8.34 -4.51 15.38
CA GLY A 495 7.84 -4.70 16.75
C GLY A 495 8.89 -5.30 17.69
N ALA A 496 9.62 -6.32 17.26
CA ALA A 496 10.70 -6.91 18.05
C ALA A 496 11.86 -5.92 18.25
N ALA A 497 12.28 -5.24 17.18
CA ALA A 497 13.37 -4.27 17.23
C ALA A 497 13.04 -3.07 18.14
N THR A 498 11.81 -2.55 18.08
CA THR A 498 11.37 -1.43 18.92
C THR A 498 11.26 -1.82 20.39
N ARG A 499 10.74 -3.02 20.70
CA ARG A 499 10.73 -3.56 22.07
C ARG A 499 12.14 -3.74 22.61
N ASP A 500 13.06 -4.32 21.82
CA ASP A 500 14.47 -4.49 22.20
C ASP A 500 15.14 -3.13 22.44
N ALA A 501 14.89 -2.13 21.59
CA ALA A 501 15.42 -0.78 21.76
C ALA A 501 14.92 -0.11 23.05
N ILE A 502 13.62 -0.22 23.35
CA ILE A 502 13.01 0.34 24.58
C ILE A 502 13.56 -0.38 25.82
N ALA A 503 13.64 -1.71 25.79
CA ALA A 503 14.18 -2.50 26.89
C ALA A 503 15.63 -2.09 27.21
N ARG A 504 16.48 -1.97 26.19
CA ARG A 504 17.88 -1.55 26.34
C ARG A 504 18.05 -0.08 26.73
N ALA A 505 17.09 0.77 26.40
CA ALA A 505 17.04 2.15 26.88
C ALA A 505 16.58 2.25 28.36
N GLY A 506 16.13 1.15 28.98
CA GLY A 506 15.57 1.12 30.34
C GLY A 506 14.17 1.74 30.42
N GLY A 507 13.38 1.63 29.35
CA GLY A 507 12.06 2.26 29.20
C GLY A 507 12.06 3.37 28.15
N GLY A 508 11.02 4.21 28.17
CA GLY A 508 10.82 5.28 27.19
C GLY A 508 10.06 4.82 25.95
N ARG A 509 10.28 5.50 24.82
CA ARG A 509 9.60 5.22 23.55
C ARG A 509 10.58 5.07 22.41
N TRP A 510 10.27 4.21 21.46
CA TRP A 510 11.02 4.13 20.20
C TRP A 510 10.82 5.43 19.40
N ILE A 511 11.87 5.90 18.72
CA ILE A 511 11.89 7.14 17.94
C ILE A 511 11.90 6.88 16.44
N THR A 512 12.50 5.77 16.00
CA THR A 512 12.54 5.37 14.60
C THR A 512 12.86 3.88 14.49
N TRP A 513 12.49 3.29 13.36
CA TRP A 513 12.89 1.95 12.97
C TRP A 513 13.00 1.82 11.45
N VAL A 514 13.63 0.75 10.98
CA VAL A 514 13.67 0.32 9.58
C VAL A 514 14.04 -1.16 9.51
N CYS A 515 13.59 -1.84 8.46
CA CYS A 515 13.93 -3.22 8.16
C CYS A 515 14.73 -3.30 6.86
N THR A 516 15.66 -4.25 6.79
CA THR A 516 16.25 -4.64 5.52
C THR A 516 15.37 -5.65 4.80
N THR A 517 15.57 -5.77 3.50
CA THR A 517 15.12 -6.89 2.69
C THR A 517 15.68 -8.21 3.27
N ARG A 518 14.92 -9.30 3.15
CA ARG A 518 15.24 -10.64 3.68
C ARG A 518 15.22 -11.70 2.61
#